data_AF-A0AAU8PNN5-F1
#
_entry.id   AF-A0AAU8PNN5-F1
#
_cell.length_a   1.000
_cell.length_b   1.000
_cell.length_c   1.000
_cell.angle_alpha   90.00
_cell.angle_beta   90.00
_cell.angle_gamma   90.00
#
_symmetry.space_group_name_H-M   'P 1'
#
loop_
_entity.id
_entity.type
_entity.pdbx_description
1 polymer ?
#
loop_
_entity_poly.entity_id
_entity_poly.type
_entity_poly.pdbx_seq_one_letter_code
_entity_poly.pdbx_strand_id
1 'polypeptide(L)'
;MPLYRRLPKFGFTSRKAMVTAEIRLSEIALIEGDVIDLNVLKAANVIGPQIEFAKVMLSGEINRAVTLRGLRVSKGARAAIEAAGGKIEE
;
A
#
# COMPACT_ATOMS: atom_id res chain seq x y z
N MET A 1 -2.68 9.12 42.46
CA MET A 1 -3.01 8.01 41.51
C MET A 1 -2.44 8.36 40.14
N PRO A 2 -1.55 7.54 39.56
CA PRO A 2 -0.95 7.82 38.26
C PRO A 2 -1.98 7.70 37.11
N LEU A 3 -1.80 8.49 36.04
CA LEU A 3 -2.79 8.68 34.96
C LEU A 3 -3.22 7.36 34.29
N TYR A 4 -2.28 6.45 34.04
CA TYR A 4 -2.54 5.14 33.40
C TYR A 4 -3.44 4.20 34.23
N ARG A 5 -3.65 4.49 35.53
CA ARG A 5 -4.59 3.76 36.40
C ARG A 5 -5.92 4.49 36.61
N ARG A 6 -6.00 5.76 36.20
CA ARG A 6 -7.21 6.59 36.33
C ARG A 6 -8.16 6.41 35.14
N LEU A 7 -7.62 6.04 33.98
CA LEU A 7 -8.38 5.86 32.76
C LEU A 7 -8.78 4.38 32.58
N PRO A 8 -9.99 4.10 32.06
CA PRO A 8 -10.39 2.74 31.73
C PRO A 8 -9.59 2.21 30.54
N LYS A 9 -9.47 0.88 30.45
CA LYS A 9 -8.95 0.23 29.24
C LYS A 9 -10.00 0.35 28.13
N PHE A 10 -9.56 0.62 26.91
CA PHE A 10 -10.44 0.69 25.75
C PHE A 10 -9.75 0.13 24.51
N GLY A 11 -10.55 -0.35 23.55
CA GLY A 11 -10.10 -0.84 22.26
C GLY A 11 -9.57 -2.27 22.25
N PHE A 12 -9.10 -2.68 21.08
CA PHE A 12 -8.43 -3.96 20.84
C PHE A 12 -7.45 -3.79 19.67
N THR A 13 -6.44 -4.65 19.58
CA THR A 13 -5.51 -4.68 18.46
C THR A 13 -5.99 -5.66 17.39
N SER A 14 -6.19 -5.17 16.16
CA SER A 14 -6.65 -6.00 15.04
C SER A 14 -5.51 -6.85 14.48
N ARG A 15 -5.73 -8.17 14.36
CA ARG A 15 -4.75 -9.07 13.71
C ARG A 15 -4.62 -8.81 12.21
N LYS A 16 -5.70 -8.35 11.56
CA LYS A 16 -5.70 -8.06 10.12
C LYS A 16 -4.80 -6.86 9.77
N ALA A 17 -4.67 -5.91 10.69
CA ALA A 17 -3.78 -4.77 10.50
C ALA A 17 -2.29 -5.19 10.44
N MET A 18 -1.90 -6.28 11.09
CA MET A 18 -0.51 -6.77 11.07
C MET A 18 -0.09 -7.32 9.69
N VAL A 19 -1.05 -7.76 8.87
CA VAL A 19 -0.80 -8.34 7.53
C VAL A 19 -1.21 -7.40 6.40
N THR A 20 -1.56 -6.15 6.72
CA THR A 20 -1.95 -5.13 5.74
C THR A 20 -0.87 -4.06 5.64
N ALA A 21 -0.36 -3.82 4.42
CA ALA A 21 0.59 -2.75 4.15
C ALA A 21 -0.04 -1.61 3.34
N GLU A 22 0.52 -0.42 3.51
CA GLU A 22 0.23 0.76 2.71
C GLU A 22 1.44 1.05 1.83
N ILE A 23 1.19 1.41 0.57
CA ILE A 23 2.23 1.62 -0.44
C ILE A 23 2.06 3.02 -1.03
N ARG A 24 3.17 3.72 -1.19
CA ARG A 24 3.22 5.06 -1.81
C ARG A 24 3.49 4.97 -3.31
N LEU A 25 3.01 5.96 -4.07
CA LEU A 25 3.32 6.05 -5.51
C LEU A 25 4.82 6.26 -5.77
N SER A 26 5.51 6.99 -4.88
CA SER A 26 6.96 7.17 -4.96
C SER A 26 7.74 5.85 -4.87
N GLU A 27 7.26 4.90 -4.07
CA GLU A 27 7.89 3.59 -3.91
C GLU A 27 7.66 2.73 -5.16
N ILE A 28 6.47 2.82 -5.75
CA ILE A 28 6.14 2.17 -7.02
C ILE A 28 7.02 2.66 -8.16
N ALA A 29 7.37 3.95 -8.20
CA ALA A 29 8.21 4.52 -9.24
C ALA A 29 9.66 3.98 -9.24
N LEU A 30 10.13 3.46 -8.11
CA LEU A 30 11.48 2.89 -7.96
C LEU A 30 11.56 1.43 -8.40
N ILE A 31 10.43 0.77 -8.65
CA ILE A 31 10.39 -0.65 -8.99
C ILE A 31 10.64 -0.81 -10.49
N GLU A 32 11.54 -1.74 -10.82
CA GLU A 32 11.77 -2.14 -12.19
C GLU A 32 10.73 -3.17 -12.63
N GLY A 33 9.82 -2.76 -13.50
CA GLY A 33 8.80 -3.62 -14.10
C GLY A 33 7.53 -2.86 -14.43
N ASP A 34 6.82 -3.30 -15.46
CA ASP A 34 5.55 -2.67 -15.87
C ASP A 34 4.33 -3.30 -15.18
N VAL A 35 4.50 -4.46 -14.55
CA VAL A 35 3.46 -5.18 -13.81
C VAL A 35 3.85 -5.28 -12.35
N ILE A 36 3.00 -4.76 -11.47
CA ILE A 36 3.22 -4.73 -10.02
C ILE A 36 2.20 -5.62 -9.35
N ASP A 37 2.71 -6.76 -8.88
CA ASP A 37 2.03 -7.73 -8.03
C ASP A 37 2.58 -7.68 -6.60
N LEU A 38 1.87 -8.31 -5.65
CA LEU A 38 2.35 -8.51 -4.27
C LEU A 38 3.74 -9.18 -4.22
N ASN A 39 4.02 -10.11 -5.14
CA ASN A 39 5.32 -10.80 -5.19
C ASN A 39 6.45 -9.88 -5.63
N VAL A 40 6.17 -9.00 -6.61
CA VAL A 40 7.14 -8.00 -7.09
C VAL A 40 7.46 -7.01 -5.99
N LEU A 41 6.44 -6.55 -5.24
CA LEU A 41 6.62 -5.65 -4.11
C LEU A 41 7.45 -6.27 -2.97
N LYS A 42 7.29 -7.58 -2.73
CA LYS A 42 8.13 -8.33 -1.77
C LYS A 42 9.56 -8.48 -2.28
N ALA A 43 9.75 -8.78 -3.56
CA ALA A 43 11.07 -8.91 -4.17
C ALA A 43 11.84 -7.58 -4.16
N ALA A 44 11.14 -6.47 -4.40
CA ALA A 44 11.68 -5.11 -4.30
C ALA A 44 11.88 -4.64 -2.85
N ASN A 45 11.56 -5.47 -1.85
CA ASN A 45 11.69 -5.19 -0.42
C ASN A 45 10.94 -3.93 0.05
N VAL A 46 9.87 -3.54 -0.68
CA VAL A 46 8.98 -2.42 -0.32
C VAL A 46 8.00 -2.87 0.77
N ILE A 47 7.58 -4.13 0.73
CA ILE A 47 6.70 -4.74 1.73
C ILE A 47 7.35 -5.97 2.36
N GLY A 48 7.00 -6.24 3.63
CA GLY A 48 7.47 -7.41 4.34
C GLY A 48 6.94 -8.73 3.75
N PRO A 49 7.67 -9.85 3.92
CA PRO A 49 7.29 -11.14 3.34
C PRO A 49 5.97 -11.70 3.89
N GLN A 50 5.63 -11.38 5.14
CA GLN A 50 4.39 -11.78 5.80
C GLN A 50 3.13 -10.98 5.40
N ILE A 51 3.27 -9.95 4.56
CA ILE A 51 2.13 -9.11 4.17
C ILE A 51 1.25 -9.85 3.14
N GLU A 52 -0.06 -9.82 3.37
CA GLU A 52 -1.06 -10.46 2.51
C GLU A 52 -1.91 -9.44 1.75
N PHE A 53 -2.15 -8.26 2.34
CA PHE A 53 -2.97 -7.23 1.75
C PHE A 53 -2.17 -5.95 1.58
N ALA A 54 -2.31 -5.29 0.44
CA ALA A 54 -1.66 -4.02 0.18
C ALA A 54 -2.65 -3.02 -0.40
N LYS A 55 -2.50 -1.75 0.02
CA LYS A 55 -3.29 -0.64 -0.50
C LYS A 55 -2.38 0.49 -0.99
N VAL A 56 -2.59 0.92 -2.22
CA VAL A 56 -1.86 2.02 -2.86
C VAL A 56 -2.54 3.36 -2.56
N MET A 57 -1.74 4.28 -2.01
CA MET A 57 -2.17 5.59 -1.54
C MET A 57 -1.50 6.71 -2.37
N LEU A 58 -2.21 7.83 -2.55
CA LEU A 58 -1.68 9.01 -3.24
C LEU A 58 -0.63 9.68 -2.35
N SER A 59 0.64 9.41 -2.63
CA SER A 59 1.77 10.06 -1.97
C SER A 59 2.95 10.03 -2.94
N GLY A 60 3.30 11.21 -3.47
CA GLY A 60 4.27 11.37 -4.55
C GLY A 60 3.64 11.37 -5.94
N GLU A 61 4.49 11.38 -6.96
CA GLU A 61 4.13 11.44 -8.38
C GLU A 61 4.58 10.16 -9.09
N ILE A 62 3.90 9.83 -10.18
CA ILE A 62 4.23 8.69 -11.03
C ILE A 62 4.22 9.14 -12.49
N ASN A 63 5.38 9.05 -13.14
CA ASN A 63 5.56 9.46 -14.53
C ASN A 63 5.66 8.25 -15.49
N ARG A 64 5.48 7.03 -14.97
CA ARG A 64 5.57 5.77 -15.71
C ARG A 64 4.19 5.14 -15.77
N ALA A 65 3.85 4.59 -16.94
CA ALA A 65 2.69 3.71 -17.09
C ALA A 65 2.97 2.38 -16.39
N VAL A 66 2.18 2.05 -15.37
CA VAL A 66 2.33 0.80 -14.61
C VAL A 66 0.99 0.09 -14.50
N THR A 67 1.05 -1.23 -14.50
CA THR A 67 -0.09 -2.12 -14.37
C THR A 67 -0.13 -2.67 -12.95
N LEU A 68 -1.11 -2.24 -12.15
CA LEU A 68 -1.33 -2.80 -10.81
C LEU A 68 -2.26 -3.99 -10.91
N ARG A 69 -1.89 -5.13 -10.31
CA ARG A 69 -2.71 -6.34 -10.34
C ARG A 69 -2.99 -6.87 -8.93
N GLY A 70 -4.27 -7.14 -8.64
CA GLY A 70 -4.69 -7.69 -7.34
C GLY A 70 -4.45 -6.76 -6.14
N LEU A 71 -4.23 -5.47 -6.38
CA LEU A 71 -3.93 -4.47 -5.36
C LEU A 71 -5.11 -3.52 -5.15
N ARG A 72 -5.37 -3.16 -3.88
CA ARG A 72 -6.38 -2.15 -3.57
C ARG A 72 -5.80 -0.77 -3.86
N VAL A 73 -6.56 0.09 -4.54
CA VAL A 73 -6.10 1.43 -4.90
C VAL A 73 -7.04 2.48 -4.32
N SER A 74 -6.50 3.52 -3.70
CA SER A 74 -7.29 4.68 -3.27
C SER A 74 -7.79 5.50 -4.46
N LYS A 75 -8.89 6.25 -4.28
CA LYS A 75 -9.47 7.06 -5.35
C LYS A 75 -8.46 8.04 -5.97
N GLY A 76 -7.66 8.71 -5.14
CA GLY A 76 -6.62 9.63 -5.61
C GLY A 76 -5.48 8.94 -6.36
N ALA A 77 -5.02 7.79 -5.85
CA ALA A 77 -3.97 7.02 -6.51
C ALA A 77 -4.42 6.46 -7.86
N ARG A 78 -5.68 6.01 -7.97
CA ARG A 78 -6.25 5.53 -9.24
C ARG A 78 -6.21 6.62 -10.31
N ALA A 79 -6.66 7.83 -9.97
CA ALA A 79 -6.64 8.96 -10.90
C ALA A 79 -5.22 9.33 -11.36
N ALA A 80 -4.24 9.30 -10.44
CA ALA A 80 -2.84 9.58 -10.78
C ALA A 80 -2.22 8.51 -11.70
N ILE A 81 -2.53 7.23 -11.47
CA ILE A 81 -2.02 6.11 -12.28
C ILE A 81 -2.64 6.12 -13.67
N GLU A 82 -3.95 6.35 -13.78
CA GLU A 82 -4.65 6.47 -15.07
C GLU A 82 -4.14 7.68 -15.87
N ALA A 83 -3.87 8.81 -15.21
CA ALA A 83 -3.27 9.99 -15.84
C ALA A 83 -1.86 9.73 -16.38
N ALA A 84 -1.09 8.85 -15.73
CA ALA A 84 0.22 8.38 -16.19
C ALA A 84 0.15 7.28 -17.27
N GLY A 85 -1.06 6.90 -17.72
CA GLY A 85 -1.26 5.85 -18.73
C GLY A 85 -1.17 4.42 -18.19
N GLY A 86 -1.21 4.23 -16.87
CA GLY A 86 -1.22 2.93 -16.22
C GLY A 86 -2.58 2.23 -16.26
N LYS A 87 -2.60 0.94 -15.92
CA LYS A 87 -3.81 0.11 -15.85
C LYS A 87 -3.97 -0.50 -14.47
N ILE A 88 -5.22 -0.76 -14.07
CA ILE A 88 -5.53 -1.45 -12.83
C ILE A 88 -6.33 -2.69 -13.21
N GLU A 89 -5.74 -3.86 -13.00
CA GLU A 89 -6.38 -5.16 -13.16
C GLU A 89 -6.79 -5.65 -11.75
N GLU A 90 -8.09 -5.86 -11.54
CA GLU A 90 -8.63 -6.31 -10.24
C GLU A 90 -8.25 -7.75 -9.91
#